data_AF-A0A9Q3UYF2-F1
#
_entry.id   AF-A0A9Q3UYF2-F1
#
_cell.length_a   1.000
_cell.length_b   1.000
_cell.length_c   1.000
_cell.angle_alpha   90.00
_cell.angle_beta   90.00
_cell.angle_gamma   90.00
#
_symmetry.space_group_name_H-M   'P 1'
#
loop_
_entity.id
_entity.type
_entity.pdbx_description
1 polymer ?
#
loop_
_entity_poly.entity_id
_entity_poly.type
_entity_poly.pdbx_seq_one_letter_code
_entity_poly.pdbx_strand_id
1 'polypeptide(L)'
;MSKEEKNALKSIQFYLIAIFVIVAINISGKFKSGPCTPNLDVLSMFTVFILNIVLLIVNFIKAFIMKRQNRLSVVVHLVALLIWIILSNFKII
;
A
#
# COMPACT_ATOMS: atom_id res chain seq x y z
N MET A 1 13.38 12.91 16.47
CA MET A 1 12.98 12.11 15.29
C MET A 1 13.67 12.64 14.04
N SER A 2 14.47 11.80 13.39
CA SER A 2 15.21 12.11 12.16
C SER A 2 14.26 12.33 10.98
N LYS A 3 14.75 12.93 9.88
CA LYS A 3 13.93 13.13 8.67
C LYS A 3 13.55 11.79 8.03
N GLU A 4 14.42 10.78 8.13
CA GLU A 4 14.13 9.40 7.69
C GLU A 4 12.96 8.80 8.47
N GLU A 5 12.99 8.90 9.80
CA GLU A 5 11.94 8.37 10.66
C GLU A 5 10.60 9.07 10.39
N LYS A 6 10.61 10.40 10.17
CA LYS A 6 9.40 11.15 9.80
C LYS A 6 8.81 10.66 8.47
N ASN A 7 9.65 10.35 7.50
CA ASN A 7 9.20 9.81 6.21
C ASN A 7 8.67 8.38 6.34
N ALA A 8 9.34 7.53 7.12
CA ALA A 8 8.88 6.17 7.41
C ALA A 8 7.54 6.17 8.15
N LEU A 9 7.38 7.05 9.15
CA LEU A 9 6.12 7.21 9.88
C LEU A 9 4.97 7.61 8.96
N LYS A 10 5.21 8.53 8.01
CA LYS A 10 4.20 8.90 6.99
C LYS A 10 3.83 7.72 6.09
N SER A 11 4.80 6.90 5.68
CA SER A 11 4.51 5.66 4.94
C SER A 11 3.66 4.69 5.75
N ILE A 12 3.96 4.52 7.05
CA ILE A 12 3.15 3.68 7.95
C ILE A 12 1.73 4.24 8.11
N GLN A 13 1.59 5.55 8.32
CA GLN A 13 0.29 6.23 8.38
C GLN A 13 -0.53 6.03 7.10
N PHE A 14 0.11 6.09 5.93
CA PHE A 14 -0.55 5.80 4.66
C PHE A 14 -1.16 4.39 4.65
N TYR A 15 -0.42 3.37 5.10
CA TYR A 15 -0.95 2.00 5.16
C TYR A 15 -2.06 1.84 6.19
N LEU A 16 -1.95 2.46 7.36
CA LEU A 16 -3.02 2.44 8.36
C LEU A 16 -4.32 3.04 7.82
N ILE A 17 -4.23 4.19 7.13
CA ILE A 17 -5.38 4.82 6.49
C ILE A 17 -5.92 3.93 5.37
N ALA A 18 -5.06 3.35 4.53
CA ALA A 18 -5.47 2.47 3.44
C ALA A 18 -6.24 1.24 3.96
N ILE A 19 -5.74 0.57 5.01
CA ILE A 19 -6.43 -0.55 5.65
C ILE A 19 -7.78 -0.10 6.20
N PHE A 20 -7.83 1.03 6.90
CA PHE A 20 -9.07 1.56 7.46
C PHE A 20 -10.12 1.84 6.36
N VAL A 21 -9.71 2.46 5.25
CA VAL A 21 -10.58 2.73 4.09
C VAL A 21 -11.09 1.42 3.47
N ILE A 22 -10.20 0.43 3.25
CA ILE A 22 -10.59 -0.88 2.72
C ILE A 22 -11.61 -1.56 3.64
N VAL A 23 -11.39 -1.55 4.95
CA VAL A 23 -12.31 -2.15 5.93
C VAL A 23 -13.66 -1.43 5.92
N ALA A 24 -13.67 -0.09 5.89
CA ALA A 24 -14.90 0.70 5.83
C ALA A 24 -15.71 0.42 4.56
N ILE A 25 -15.03 0.30 3.40
CA ILE A 25 -15.65 -0.07 2.13
C ILE A 25 -16.27 -1.47 2.19
N ASN A 26 -15.54 -2.45 2.74
CA ASN A 26 -16.01 -3.83 2.87
C ASN A 26 -17.22 -3.96 3.82
N ILE A 27 -17.21 -3.25 4.96
CA ILE A 27 -18.32 -3.27 5.93
C ILE A 27 -19.56 -2.57 5.34
N SER A 28 -19.37 -1.51 4.56
CA SER A 28 -20.47 -0.74 3.94
C SER A 28 -21.34 -1.59 3.00
N GLY A 29 -20.79 -2.64 2.39
CA GLY A 29 -21.52 -3.55 1.51
C GLY A 29 -21.98 -2.94 0.18
N LYS A 30 -21.85 -1.63 -0.01
CA LYS A 30 -22.19 -0.89 -1.24
C LYS A 30 -21.30 -1.22 -2.43
N PHE A 31 -20.13 -1.80 -2.19
CA PHE A 31 -19.14 -2.17 -3.21
C PHE A 31 -19.16 -3.66 -3.56
N LYS A 32 -20.06 -4.44 -2.94
CA LYS A 32 -20.19 -5.87 -3.23
C LYS A 32 -20.41 -6.09 -4.71
N SER A 33 -19.54 -6.93 -5.28
CA SER A 33 -19.58 -7.36 -6.66
C SER A 33 -20.97 -7.94 -7.01
N GLY A 34 -21.73 -7.22 -7.83
CA GLY A 34 -22.98 -7.72 -8.43
C GLY A 34 -22.71 -8.46 -9.74
N PRO A 35 -23.70 -9.18 -10.29
CA PRO A 35 -23.55 -9.91 -11.56
C PRO A 35 -23.18 -8.99 -12.74
N CYS A 36 -23.50 -7.70 -12.64
CA CYS A 36 -23.23 -6.68 -13.67
C CYS A 36 -21.94 -5.88 -13.42
N THR A 37 -21.31 -6.04 -12.24
CA THR A 37 -20.09 -5.33 -11.82
C THR A 37 -19.18 -6.27 -11.02
N PRO A 38 -18.69 -7.36 -11.65
CA PRO A 38 -17.84 -8.32 -10.97
C PRO A 38 -16.53 -7.65 -10.52
N ASN A 39 -16.04 -8.03 -9.34
CA ASN A 39 -14.71 -7.72 -8.80
C ASN A 39 -14.45 -6.26 -8.40
N LEU A 40 -15.47 -5.46 -8.10
CA LEU A 40 -15.27 -4.09 -7.58
C LEU A 40 -14.60 -4.09 -6.20
N ASP A 41 -14.84 -5.13 -5.40
CA ASP A 41 -14.15 -5.37 -4.12
C ASP A 41 -12.63 -5.51 -4.32
N VAL A 42 -12.23 -6.21 -5.39
CA VAL A 42 -10.83 -6.48 -5.78
C VAL A 42 -10.14 -5.23 -6.33
N LEU A 43 -10.89 -4.33 -6.96
CA LEU A 43 -10.37 -3.08 -7.51
C LEU A 43 -9.80 -2.15 -6.43
N SER A 44 -10.44 -2.12 -5.26
CA SER A 44 -9.95 -1.33 -4.11
C SER A 44 -8.57 -1.81 -3.64
N MET A 45 -8.35 -3.12 -3.69
CA MET A 45 -7.12 -3.80 -3.31
C MET A 45 -6.02 -3.57 -4.36
N PHE A 46 -6.33 -3.71 -5.65
CA PHE A 46 -5.42 -3.43 -6.76
C PHE A 46 -4.96 -1.96 -6.79
N THR A 47 -5.82 -1.02 -6.40
CA THR A 47 -5.47 0.40 -6.36
C THR A 47 -4.36 0.67 -5.34
N VAL A 48 -4.45 0.09 -4.14
CA VAL A 48 -3.41 0.21 -3.10
C VAL A 48 -2.10 -0.43 -3.54
N PHE A 49 -2.16 -1.57 -4.26
CA PHE A 49 -0.99 -2.22 -4.83
C PHE A 49 -0.25 -1.32 -5.84
N ILE A 50 -0.98 -0.74 -6.80
CA ILE A 50 -0.39 0.19 -7.79
C ILE A 50 0.23 1.41 -7.10
N LEU A 51 -0.47 2.01 -6.12
CA LEU A 51 0.05 3.13 -5.35
C LEU A 51 1.32 2.75 -4.58
N ASN A 52 1.37 1.56 -3.99
CA ASN A 52 2.57 1.08 -3.30
C ASN A 52 3.76 0.99 -4.27
N ILE A 53 3.59 0.39 -5.45
CA ILE A 53 4.66 0.29 -6.45
C ILE A 53 5.18 1.69 -6.85
N VAL A 54 4.27 2.63 -7.12
CA VAL A 54 4.65 4.01 -7.49
C VAL A 54 5.44 4.67 -6.36
N LEU A 55 4.98 4.55 -5.11
CA LEU A 55 5.66 5.11 -3.95
C LEU A 55 7.01 4.44 -3.69
N LEU A 56 7.13 3.13 -3.91
CA LEU A 56 8.40 2.41 -3.82
C LEU A 56 9.41 2.97 -4.82
N ILE A 57 9.02 3.13 -6.08
CA ILE A 57 9.90 3.68 -7.14
C ILE A 57 10.30 5.11 -6.81
N VAL A 58 9.35 5.97 -6.44
CA VAL A 58 9.64 7.38 -6.10
C VAL A 58 10.57 7.49 -4.90
N ASN A 59 10.34 6.71 -3.84
CA ASN A 59 11.20 6.71 -2.66
C ASN A 59 12.56 6.09 -2.94
N PHE A 60 12.64 5.09 -3.81
CA PHE A 60 13.89 4.50 -4.28
C PHE A 60 14.74 5.52 -5.02
N ILE A 61 14.15 6.23 -6.00
CA ILE A 61 14.83 7.32 -6.72
C ILE A 61 15.32 8.39 -5.74
N LYS A 62 14.48 8.82 -4.79
CA LYS A 62 14.86 9.82 -3.78
C LYS A 62 16.01 9.34 -2.89
N ALA A 63 16.00 8.07 -2.48
CA ALA A 63 17.00 7.52 -1.56
C ALA A 63 18.35 7.24 -2.23
N PHE A 64 18.33 6.66 -3.43
CA PHE A 64 19.53 6.14 -4.10
C PHE A 64 20.10 7.11 -5.14
N ILE A 65 19.25 7.77 -5.93
CA ILE A 65 19.70 8.71 -6.97
C ILE A 65 19.90 10.11 -6.37
N MET A 66 18.91 10.62 -5.62
CA MET A 66 18.99 11.97 -5.03
C MET A 66 19.69 12.01 -3.66
N LYS A 67 20.19 10.86 -3.17
CA LYS A 67 20.83 10.69 -1.85
C LYS A 67 20.05 11.34 -0.68
N ARG A 68 18.71 11.38 -0.77
CA ARG A 68 17.85 11.90 0.30
C ARG A 68 17.57 10.85 1.37
N GLN A 69 17.17 11.34 2.54
CA GLN A 69 16.80 10.57 3.72
C GLN A 69 15.43 9.86 3.55
N ASN A 70 15.37 8.85 2.66
CA ASN A 70 14.16 8.07 2.35
C ASN A 70 14.39 6.55 2.44
N ARG A 71 15.55 6.07 2.91
CA ARG A 71 15.88 4.63 2.88
C ARG A 71 14.91 3.79 3.70
N LEU A 72 14.55 4.25 4.91
CA LEU A 72 13.57 3.55 5.75
C LEU A 72 12.19 3.46 5.10
N SER A 73 11.75 4.51 4.40
CA SER A 73 10.48 4.50 3.67
C SER A 73 10.49 3.45 2.54
N VAL A 74 11.62 3.29 1.82
CA VAL A 74 11.79 2.22 0.83
C VAL A 74 11.63 0.85 1.47
N VAL A 75 12.26 0.61 2.62
CA VAL A 75 12.13 -0.66 3.35
C VAL A 75 10.67 -0.94 3.74
N VAL A 76 9.95 0.07 4.23
CA VAL A 76 8.53 -0.08 4.57
C VAL A 76 7.69 -0.48 3.35
N HIS A 77 7.89 0.18 2.20
CA HIS A 77 7.18 -0.17 0.97
C HIS A 77 7.54 -1.56 0.44
N LEU A 78 8.81 -1.96 0.57
CA LEU A 78 9.29 -3.28 0.18
C LEU A 78 8.67 -4.39 1.04
N VAL A 79 8.65 -4.20 2.37
CA VAL A 79 8.03 -5.14 3.31
C VAL A 79 6.53 -5.26 3.05
N ALA A 80 5.84 -4.14 2.82
CA ALA A 80 4.42 -4.15 2.47
C ALA A 80 4.14 -4.91 1.16
N LEU A 81 5.02 -4.78 0.17
CA LEU A 81 4.92 -5.52 -1.09
C LEU A 81 5.12 -7.04 -0.88
N LEU A 82 6.10 -7.43 -0.05
CA LEU A 82 6.33 -8.84 0.29
C LEU A 82 5.14 -9.45 1.03
N ILE A 83 4.59 -8.75 2.03
CA ILE A 83 3.39 -9.18 2.76
C ILE A 83 2.24 -9.40 1.77
N TRP A 84 2.05 -8.48 0.83
CA TRP A 84 1.02 -8.61 -0.19
C TRP A 84 1.18 -9.87 -1.05
N ILE A 85 2.39 -10.08 -1.59
CA ILE A 85 2.71 -11.25 -2.42
C ILE A 85 2.45 -12.55 -1.64
N ILE A 86 2.84 -12.60 -0.36
CA ILE A 86 2.59 -13.74 0.52
C ILE A 86 1.09 -13.99 0.64
N LEU A 87 0.30 -12.96 1.00
CA LEU A 87 -1.15 -13.09 1.18
C LEU A 87 -1.88 -13.54 -0.10
N SER A 88 -1.45 -13.05 -1.27
CA SER A 88 -1.99 -13.48 -2.56
C SER A 88 -1.64 -14.94 -2.89
N ASN A 89 -0.42 -15.40 -2.56
CA ASN A 89 -0.03 -16.80 -2.77
C ASN A 89 -0.84 -17.77 -1.89
N PHE A 90 -1.19 -17.35 -0.66
CA PHE A 90 -2.05 -18.13 0.22
C PHE A 90 -3.54 -18.04 -0.13
N LYS A 91 -3.93 -17.31 -1.20
CA LYS A 91 -5.33 -17.04 -1.59
C LYS A 91 -6.18 -16.47 -0.44
N ILE A 92 -5.53 -15.79 0.50
CA ILE A 92 -6.23 -15.01 1.54
C ILE A 92 -6.83 -13.75 0.90
N ILE A 93 -6.15 -13.27 -0.15
CA ILE A 93 -6.50 -12.18 -1.07
C ILE A 93 -6.57 -12.78 -2.47
#